data_AF-A0A0U9HCD9-F1
#
_entry.id   AF-A0A0U9HCD9-F1
#
_cell.length_a   1.000
_cell.length_b   1.000
_cell.length_c   1.000
_cell.angle_alpha   90.00
_cell.angle_beta   90.00
_cell.angle_gamma   90.00
#
_symmetry.space_group_name_H-M   'P 1'
#
loop_
_entity.id
_entity.type
_entity.pdbx_description
1 polymer ?
#
loop_
_entity_poly.entity_id
_entity_poly.type
_entity_poly.pdbx_seq_one_letter_code
_entity_poly.pdbx_strand_id
1 'polypeptide(L)'
;MIKARFKKLVSILVMATILLGVFPASPSASGLTSGDVAKGTNIKVEPVSSIDVKSFIDTMNKEMVEIYGIKNGELEFPEAIASGKLKVKVYTVSVYVDGKWVELGYIFAYGDTFGYTKNDVATINGKTVYRYIGKAGYDANDPGYDFTNIEFPYDAYVGWTFPDLLPEAKYGSPMISEPWRNPGIIKKTLNPDANRVLYEQGNQDAKQKIIEQIKLGIQLIHPELVGDPAKFNQIPWEKYVHIYQPPTYSSWGMGCIWHKDADDGQLWYKTIPIAPYQLVESKYGIITLGFLDDGKVGTIDILESVDSKNQERLLKTISEDVVVQLSSFWEQFLQVHGLQLW
;
A
#
# COMPACT_ATOMS: atom_id res chain seq x y z
N MET A 1 -17.60 -24.73 1.20
CA MET A 1 -16.26 -24.10 1.21
C MET A 1 -15.82 -23.55 -0.16
N ILE A 2 -16.29 -24.11 -1.29
CA ILE A 2 -15.89 -23.70 -2.66
C ILE A 2 -16.44 -22.32 -3.10
N LYS A 3 -17.62 -21.90 -2.61
CA LYS A 3 -18.24 -20.61 -2.98
C LYS A 3 -17.50 -19.36 -2.47
N ALA A 4 -16.72 -19.46 -1.39
CA ALA A 4 -15.98 -18.32 -0.82
C ALA A 4 -14.71 -18.00 -1.62
N ARG A 5 -14.05 -19.03 -2.18
CA ARG A 5 -12.85 -18.87 -3.03
C ARG A 5 -13.18 -18.27 -4.40
N PHE A 6 -14.34 -18.63 -4.97
CA PHE A 6 -14.77 -18.13 -6.28
C PHE A 6 -15.09 -16.62 -6.29
N LYS A 7 -15.60 -16.08 -5.17
CA LYS A 7 -15.83 -14.62 -5.03
C LYS A 7 -14.52 -13.82 -4.96
N LYS A 8 -13.48 -14.35 -4.28
CA LYS A 8 -12.16 -13.71 -4.24
C LYS A 8 -11.52 -13.61 -5.63
N LEU A 9 -11.59 -14.69 -6.42
CA LEU A 9 -11.05 -14.73 -7.79
C LEU A 9 -11.68 -13.70 -8.73
N VAL A 10 -13.01 -13.55 -8.70
CA VAL A 10 -13.71 -12.58 -9.58
C VAL A 10 -13.40 -11.12 -9.18
N SER A 11 -13.28 -10.81 -7.89
CA SER A 11 -12.89 -9.47 -7.43
C SER A 11 -11.45 -9.12 -7.80
N ILE A 12 -10.52 -10.10 -7.76
CA ILE A 12 -9.11 -9.88 -8.12
C ILE A 12 -8.95 -9.62 -9.63
N LEU A 13 -9.69 -10.34 -10.48
CA LEU A 13 -9.64 -10.17 -11.94
C LEU A 13 -10.07 -8.77 -12.39
N VAL A 14 -11.08 -8.20 -11.73
CA VAL A 14 -11.55 -6.82 -12.01
C VAL A 14 -10.51 -5.80 -11.57
N MET A 15 -9.85 -5.98 -10.41
CA MET A 15 -8.81 -5.07 -9.92
C MET A 15 -7.53 -5.09 -10.77
N ALA A 16 -7.08 -6.26 -11.23
CA ALA A 16 -5.90 -6.38 -12.11
C ALA A 16 -6.07 -5.61 -13.43
N THR A 17 -7.25 -5.72 -14.05
CA THR A 17 -7.58 -5.01 -15.29
C THR A 17 -7.52 -3.47 -15.13
N ILE A 18 -7.88 -2.96 -13.95
CA ILE A 18 -7.88 -1.54 -13.63
C ILE A 18 -6.47 -1.01 -13.43
N LEU A 19 -5.61 -1.72 -12.71
CA LEU A 19 -4.21 -1.30 -12.49
C LEU A 19 -3.43 -1.14 -13.81
N LEU A 20 -3.78 -1.91 -14.83
CA LEU A 20 -3.17 -1.87 -16.15
C LEU A 20 -3.75 -0.77 -17.06
N GLY A 21 -5.04 -0.46 -16.92
CA GLY A 21 -5.70 0.63 -17.67
C GLY A 21 -5.36 2.03 -17.13
N VAL A 22 -5.02 2.14 -15.85
CA VAL A 22 -4.71 3.40 -15.16
C VAL A 22 -3.28 3.89 -15.47
N PHE A 23 -2.36 2.99 -15.87
CA PHE A 23 -0.96 3.35 -16.15
C PHE A 23 -0.39 2.60 -17.37
N PRO A 24 -0.45 3.17 -18.58
CA PRO A 24 0.38 2.67 -19.66
C PRO A 24 1.86 2.86 -19.29
N ALA A 25 2.69 1.86 -19.62
CA ALA A 25 4.16 1.93 -19.49
C ALA A 25 4.81 2.91 -20.49
N SER A 26 4.08 3.93 -20.93
CA SER A 26 4.42 4.91 -21.96
C SER A 26 3.84 6.27 -21.55
N PRO A 27 4.43 7.41 -21.96
CA PRO A 27 4.07 8.75 -21.48
C PRO A 27 2.68 9.25 -21.96
N SER A 28 1.80 8.36 -22.41
CA SER A 28 0.46 8.66 -22.90
C SER A 28 -0.60 8.01 -22.00
N ALA A 29 -0.60 8.34 -20.69
CA ALA A 29 -1.67 7.99 -19.77
C ALA A 29 -2.87 8.93 -19.98
N SER A 30 -3.68 8.67 -21.02
CA SER A 30 -4.94 9.35 -21.24
C SER A 30 -6.06 8.61 -20.51
N GLY A 31 -6.28 8.95 -19.24
CA GLY A 31 -7.42 8.48 -18.46
C GLY A 31 -7.61 9.22 -17.14
N LEU A 32 -6.50 9.59 -16.49
CA LEU A 32 -6.50 10.45 -15.31
C LEU A 32 -5.64 11.66 -15.60
N THR A 33 -6.27 12.81 -15.83
CA THR A 33 -5.51 14.05 -15.89
C THR A 33 -5.02 14.37 -14.47
N SER A 34 -3.78 14.82 -14.33
CA SER A 34 -3.17 15.20 -13.03
C SER A 34 -4.00 16.24 -12.26
N GLY A 35 -4.88 16.98 -12.95
CA GLY A 35 -5.80 17.94 -12.35
C GLY A 35 -6.99 17.34 -11.60
N ASP A 36 -7.39 16.09 -11.89
CA ASP A 36 -8.56 15.46 -11.25
C ASP A 36 -8.18 14.72 -9.96
N VAL A 37 -6.96 14.16 -9.91
CA VAL A 37 -6.41 13.52 -8.71
C VAL A 37 -6.12 14.56 -7.62
N ALA A 38 -5.54 15.72 -8.00
CA ALA A 38 -5.26 16.82 -7.08
C ALA A 38 -6.51 17.44 -6.42
N LYS A 39 -7.70 17.24 -7.02
CA LYS A 39 -8.98 17.73 -6.49
C LYS A 39 -9.75 16.70 -5.66
N GLY A 40 -9.22 15.48 -5.53
CA GLY A 40 -9.91 14.37 -4.84
C GLY A 40 -11.19 13.90 -5.53
N THR A 41 -11.47 14.32 -6.77
CA THR A 41 -12.78 14.08 -7.41
C THR A 41 -12.98 12.65 -7.89
N ASN A 42 -11.90 11.90 -8.09
CA ASN A 42 -11.92 10.52 -8.58
C ASN A 42 -11.70 9.47 -7.49
N ILE A 43 -11.49 9.89 -6.24
CA ILE A 43 -11.37 9.00 -5.08
C ILE A 43 -12.58 9.26 -4.19
N LYS A 44 -13.08 8.21 -3.55
CA LYS A 44 -14.22 8.27 -2.66
C LYS A 44 -13.96 7.44 -1.42
N VAL A 45 -14.17 8.01 -0.25
CA VAL A 45 -14.02 7.37 1.06
C VAL A 45 -15.38 7.39 1.76
N GLU A 46 -16.00 6.22 1.92
CA GLU A 46 -17.35 6.12 2.47
C GLU A 46 -17.40 5.27 3.74
N PRO A 47 -18.04 5.73 4.82
CA PRO A 47 -18.13 4.97 6.06
C PRO A 47 -18.93 3.67 5.87
N VAL A 48 -18.45 2.59 6.49
CA VAL A 48 -19.11 1.29 6.49
C VAL A 48 -19.81 1.09 7.83
N SER A 49 -21.15 1.07 7.82
CA SER A 49 -21.95 0.93 9.05
C SER A 49 -22.27 -0.51 9.43
N SER A 50 -22.02 -1.48 8.55
CA SER A 50 -22.48 -2.88 8.70
C SER A 50 -21.35 -3.88 8.96
N ILE A 51 -20.14 -3.42 9.27
CA ILE A 51 -19.01 -4.31 9.50
C ILE A 51 -18.93 -4.70 10.98
N ASP A 52 -18.77 -6.00 11.25
CA ASP A 52 -18.37 -6.45 12.58
C ASP A 52 -16.90 -6.08 12.78
N VAL A 53 -16.70 -4.97 13.49
CA VAL A 53 -15.37 -4.41 13.76
C VAL A 53 -14.46 -5.43 14.42
N LYS A 54 -14.97 -6.24 15.35
CA LYS A 54 -14.14 -7.23 16.05
C LYS A 54 -13.64 -8.29 15.08
N SER A 55 -14.55 -8.90 14.32
CA SER A 55 -14.17 -9.90 13.32
C SER A 55 -13.23 -9.30 12.26
N PHE A 56 -13.42 -8.03 11.90
CA PHE A 56 -12.55 -7.33 10.94
C PHE A 56 -11.13 -7.16 11.49
N ILE A 57 -10.96 -6.71 12.74
CA ILE A 57 -9.64 -6.62 13.39
C ILE A 57 -8.98 -8.00 13.50
N ASP A 58 -9.73 -9.01 13.94
CA ASP A 58 -9.21 -10.38 14.08
C ASP A 58 -8.70 -10.92 12.73
N THR A 59 -9.37 -10.58 11.62
CA THR A 59 -8.91 -10.90 10.27
C THR A 59 -7.66 -10.09 9.90
N MET A 60 -7.65 -8.79 10.15
CA MET A 60 -6.50 -7.93 9.83
C MET A 60 -5.21 -8.35 10.56
N ASN A 61 -5.29 -8.72 11.84
CA ASN A 61 -4.14 -9.22 12.59
C ASN A 61 -3.57 -10.52 12.01
N LYS A 62 -4.45 -11.45 11.59
CA LYS A 62 -4.01 -12.68 10.91
C LYS A 62 -3.37 -12.38 9.56
N GLU A 63 -3.97 -11.49 8.77
CA GLU A 63 -3.44 -11.08 7.47
C GLU A 63 -2.04 -10.47 7.59
N MET A 64 -1.76 -9.66 8.62
CA MET A 64 -0.41 -9.10 8.80
C MET A 64 0.64 -10.18 9.02
N VAL A 65 0.35 -11.18 9.83
CA VAL A 65 1.24 -12.33 10.05
C VAL A 65 1.47 -13.10 8.74
N GLU A 66 0.40 -13.39 8.00
CA GLU A 66 0.46 -14.13 6.73
C GLU A 66 1.21 -13.38 5.63
N ILE A 67 0.97 -12.07 5.49
CA ILE A 67 1.57 -11.26 4.42
C ILE A 67 3.05 -11.03 4.70
N TYR A 68 3.41 -10.62 5.91
CA TYR A 68 4.77 -10.16 6.19
C TYR A 68 5.67 -11.27 6.75
N GLY A 69 5.12 -12.45 7.08
CA GLY A 69 5.90 -13.54 7.68
C GLY A 69 6.46 -13.19 9.06
N ILE A 70 5.84 -12.23 9.75
CA ILE A 70 6.24 -11.77 11.09
C ILE A 70 5.70 -12.73 12.16
N LYS A 71 6.25 -12.72 13.37
CA LYS A 71 5.70 -13.61 14.42
C LYS A 71 4.39 -13.05 14.95
N ASN A 72 3.48 -13.95 15.29
CA ASN A 72 2.24 -13.60 15.96
C ASN A 72 2.52 -12.79 17.24
N GLY A 73 1.79 -11.69 17.45
CA GLY A 73 2.02 -10.76 18.56
C GLY A 73 3.13 -9.73 18.36
N GLU A 74 3.94 -9.78 17.29
CA GLU A 74 4.98 -8.74 17.06
C GLU A 74 4.40 -7.41 16.58
N LEU A 75 3.30 -7.46 15.83
CA LEU A 75 2.57 -6.30 15.34
C LEU A 75 1.09 -6.65 15.20
N GLU A 76 0.25 -6.03 16.03
CA GLU A 76 -1.18 -6.29 16.08
C GLU A 76 -1.95 -5.00 16.38
N PHE A 77 -3.14 -4.88 15.79
CA PHE A 77 -4.12 -3.90 16.23
C PHE A 77 -4.66 -4.29 17.62
N PRO A 78 -4.89 -3.31 18.50
CA PRO A 78 -5.11 -3.55 19.91
C PRO A 78 -6.47 -4.19 20.20
N GLU A 79 -6.49 -5.09 21.17
CA GLU A 79 -7.72 -5.68 21.71
C GLU A 79 -8.66 -4.63 22.35
N ALA A 80 -8.15 -3.44 22.69
CA ALA A 80 -8.94 -2.32 23.20
C ALA A 80 -10.06 -1.87 22.23
N ILE A 81 -9.99 -2.27 20.96
CA ILE A 81 -11.07 -2.11 19.97
C ILE A 81 -12.23 -3.06 20.28
N ALA A 82 -11.93 -4.33 20.53
CA ALA A 82 -12.93 -5.36 20.80
C ALA A 82 -13.71 -5.08 22.10
N SER A 83 -13.09 -4.40 23.06
CA SER A 83 -13.74 -3.94 24.29
C SER A 83 -14.53 -2.64 24.15
N GLY A 84 -14.54 -2.01 22.95
CA GLY A 84 -15.23 -0.76 22.68
C GLY A 84 -14.58 0.49 23.30
N LYS A 85 -13.41 0.34 23.94
CA LYS A 85 -12.64 1.46 24.52
C LYS A 85 -12.11 2.39 23.43
N LEU A 86 -11.69 1.82 22.30
CA LEU A 86 -11.31 2.55 21.09
C LEU A 86 -12.48 2.55 20.10
N LYS A 87 -13.01 3.74 19.80
CA LYS A 87 -14.03 3.90 18.76
C LYS A 87 -13.36 3.74 17.40
N VAL A 88 -13.62 2.64 16.70
CA VAL A 88 -13.09 2.41 15.34
C VAL A 88 -14.16 2.70 14.31
N LYS A 89 -13.74 3.32 13.20
CA LYS A 89 -14.53 3.48 11.98
C LYS A 89 -13.81 2.80 10.83
N VAL A 90 -14.59 2.13 10.00
CA VAL A 90 -14.11 1.53 8.75
C VAL A 90 -14.71 2.33 7.60
N TYR A 91 -13.91 2.56 6.58
CA TYR A 91 -14.28 3.27 5.37
C TYR A 91 -13.93 2.42 4.16
N THR A 92 -14.79 2.40 3.14
CA THR A 92 -14.45 1.84 1.84
C THR A 92 -13.74 2.92 1.02
N VAL A 93 -12.65 2.54 0.35
CA VAL A 93 -11.95 3.36 -0.62
C VAL A 93 -12.36 2.92 -2.02
N SER A 94 -12.79 3.85 -2.86
CA SER A 94 -13.11 3.57 -4.27
C SER A 94 -12.50 4.61 -5.20
N VAL A 95 -12.17 4.19 -6.41
CA VAL A 95 -11.74 5.06 -7.50
C VAL A 95 -12.73 5.03 -8.65
N TYR A 96 -12.90 6.14 -9.36
CA TYR A 96 -13.75 6.22 -10.55
C TYR A 96 -12.93 5.92 -11.81
N VAL A 97 -13.23 4.81 -12.48
CA VAL A 97 -12.54 4.34 -13.69
C VAL A 97 -13.59 3.89 -14.71
N ASP A 98 -13.47 4.35 -15.95
CA ASP A 98 -14.33 3.99 -17.08
C ASP A 98 -15.84 4.05 -16.79
N GLY A 99 -16.26 5.12 -16.12
CA GLY A 99 -17.68 5.35 -15.82
C GLY A 99 -18.21 4.59 -14.61
N LYS A 100 -17.36 3.91 -13.83
CA LYS A 100 -17.76 3.09 -12.69
C LYS A 100 -16.87 3.34 -11.47
N TRP A 101 -17.47 3.26 -10.29
CA TRP A 101 -16.71 3.21 -9.04
C TRP A 101 -16.22 1.79 -8.80
N VAL A 102 -14.94 1.66 -8.49
CA VAL A 102 -14.29 0.39 -8.17
C VAL A 102 -13.67 0.49 -6.79
N GLU A 103 -14.02 -0.45 -5.92
CA GLU A 103 -13.46 -0.58 -4.59
C GLU A 103 -11.99 -1.00 -4.66
N LEU A 104 -11.14 -0.27 -3.93
CA LEU A 104 -9.70 -0.53 -3.79
C LEU A 104 -9.35 -1.15 -2.42
N GLY A 105 -10.32 -1.26 -1.52
CA GLY A 105 -10.14 -1.81 -0.18
C GLY A 105 -10.73 -0.90 0.90
N TYR A 106 -10.21 -1.05 2.11
CA TYR A 106 -10.74 -0.39 3.31
C TYR A 106 -9.71 0.51 3.96
N ILE A 107 -10.16 1.55 4.65
CA ILE A 107 -9.37 2.24 5.67
C ILE A 107 -10.02 1.96 7.02
N PHE A 108 -9.23 1.75 8.05
CA PHE A 108 -9.71 1.86 9.42
C PHE A 108 -9.02 3.02 10.11
N ALA A 109 -9.77 3.76 10.92
CA ALA A 109 -9.27 4.87 11.71
C ALA A 109 -10.01 4.96 13.04
N TYR A 110 -9.39 5.61 14.02
CA TYR A 110 -9.91 5.74 15.38
C TYR A 110 -10.58 7.10 15.60
N GLY A 111 -11.70 7.13 16.30
CA GLY A 111 -12.41 8.34 16.67
C GLY A 111 -13.29 8.93 15.56
N ASP A 112 -13.58 10.22 15.69
CA ASP A 112 -14.43 10.96 14.77
C ASP A 112 -13.62 11.67 13.68
N THR A 113 -14.28 12.04 12.58
CA THR A 113 -13.69 12.89 11.53
C THR A 113 -13.55 14.32 12.03
N PHE A 114 -12.46 15.01 11.71
CA PHE A 114 -12.23 16.39 12.17
C PHE A 114 -11.28 17.17 11.25
N GLY A 115 -11.20 18.48 11.50
CA GLY A 115 -10.23 19.41 10.92
C GLY A 115 -9.85 20.45 11.98
N TYR A 116 -8.61 20.96 11.94
CA TYR A 116 -8.14 21.97 12.90
C TYR A 116 -8.57 23.38 12.53
N THR A 117 -8.75 23.62 11.22
CA THR A 117 -9.09 24.92 10.66
C THR A 117 -10.25 24.78 9.68
N LYS A 118 -10.83 25.92 9.28
CA LYS A 118 -11.83 25.96 8.21
C LYS A 118 -11.33 25.43 6.86
N ASN A 119 -10.01 25.42 6.66
CA ASN A 119 -9.37 24.92 5.44
C ASN A 119 -9.18 23.40 5.47
N ASP A 120 -9.42 22.76 6.62
CA ASP A 120 -9.37 21.29 6.79
C ASP A 120 -10.75 20.65 6.52
N VAL A 121 -11.63 21.38 5.85
CA VAL A 121 -12.96 20.96 5.43
C VAL A 121 -13.15 21.38 3.99
N ALA A 122 -13.58 20.46 3.13
CA ALA A 122 -13.82 20.70 1.72
C ALA A 122 -15.17 20.13 1.29
N THR A 123 -15.69 20.59 0.15
CA THR A 123 -16.84 19.98 -0.51
C THR A 123 -16.36 19.24 -1.74
N ILE A 124 -16.48 17.91 -1.74
CA ILE A 124 -16.11 17.04 -2.86
C ILE A 124 -17.35 16.27 -3.28
N ASN A 125 -17.67 16.29 -4.57
CA ASN A 125 -18.84 15.61 -5.12
C ASN A 125 -20.16 15.94 -4.37
N GLY A 126 -20.30 17.19 -3.93
CA GLY A 126 -21.47 17.68 -3.18
C GLY A 126 -21.55 17.22 -1.72
N LYS A 127 -20.52 16.53 -1.19
CA LYS A 127 -20.43 16.08 0.20
C LYS A 127 -19.36 16.85 0.95
N THR A 128 -19.60 17.09 2.24
CA THR A 128 -18.57 17.64 3.15
C THR A 128 -17.57 16.54 3.48
N VAL A 129 -16.28 16.81 3.24
CA VAL A 129 -15.17 15.94 3.59
C VAL A 129 -14.23 16.67 4.54
N TYR A 130 -13.70 15.93 5.51
CA TYR A 130 -12.72 16.44 6.48
C TYR A 130 -11.33 15.97 6.11
N ARG A 131 -10.30 16.77 6.44
CA ARG A 131 -8.89 16.41 6.25
C ARG A 131 -8.52 15.15 6.99
N TYR A 132 -9.12 14.90 8.15
CA TYR A 132 -8.83 13.73 8.96
C TYR A 132 -10.09 12.87 9.16
N ILE A 133 -9.95 11.58 8.89
CA ILE A 133 -11.01 10.56 9.06
C ILE A 133 -10.94 9.85 10.42
N GLY A 134 -10.00 10.28 11.26
CA GLY A 134 -9.79 9.80 12.61
C GLY A 134 -8.33 9.96 13.00
N LYS A 135 -7.88 9.08 13.88
CA LYS A 135 -6.49 8.91 14.30
C LYS A 135 -5.96 7.57 13.80
N ALA A 136 -4.65 7.44 13.71
CA ALA A 136 -3.93 6.32 13.15
C ALA A 136 -3.15 5.50 14.17
N GLY A 137 -2.92 6.08 15.36
CA GLY A 137 -2.37 5.32 16.47
C GLY A 137 -3.46 4.54 17.17
N TYR A 138 -2.98 3.57 17.93
CA TYR A 138 -3.81 2.55 18.53
C TYR A 138 -3.41 2.31 19.99
N ASP A 139 -2.65 3.25 20.58
CA ASP A 139 -2.53 3.34 22.03
C ASP A 139 -3.80 4.02 22.58
N ALA A 140 -4.46 3.37 23.53
CA ALA A 140 -5.68 3.90 24.14
C ALA A 140 -5.46 5.20 24.93
N ASN A 141 -4.22 5.53 25.28
CA ASN A 141 -3.82 6.74 25.98
C ASN A 141 -3.17 7.77 25.05
N ASP A 142 -2.73 7.34 23.86
CA ASP A 142 -2.26 8.18 22.76
C ASP A 142 -2.77 7.58 21.45
N PRO A 143 -3.99 7.95 20.99
CA PRO A 143 -4.58 7.40 19.78
C PRO A 143 -3.77 7.78 18.52
N GLY A 144 -2.60 8.40 18.68
CA GLY A 144 -1.63 8.71 17.67
C GLY A 144 -2.05 9.87 16.78
N TYR A 145 -1.40 9.91 15.62
CA TYR A 145 -1.54 11.03 14.70
C TYR A 145 -2.78 10.93 13.86
N ASP A 146 -3.12 12.05 13.26
CA ASP A 146 -4.32 12.19 12.48
C ASP A 146 -4.23 11.30 11.23
N PHE A 147 -5.27 10.49 11.02
CA PHE A 147 -5.40 9.70 9.81
C PHE A 147 -5.93 10.59 8.69
N THR A 148 -5.05 10.98 7.77
CA THR A 148 -5.41 11.84 6.64
C THR A 148 -6.41 11.13 5.74
N ASN A 149 -7.46 11.85 5.37
CA ASN A 149 -8.46 11.40 4.43
C ASN A 149 -7.89 11.49 3.01
N ILE A 150 -7.76 10.35 2.33
CA ILE A 150 -7.22 10.29 0.96
C ILE A 150 -8.17 10.91 -0.09
N GLU A 151 -9.45 11.10 0.24
CA GLU A 151 -10.37 11.86 -0.61
C GLU A 151 -10.14 13.38 -0.47
N PHE A 152 -9.54 13.83 0.64
CA PHE A 152 -9.35 15.26 0.89
C PHE A 152 -8.34 15.87 -0.08
N PRO A 153 -8.58 17.09 -0.60
CA PRO A 153 -7.67 17.70 -1.56
C PRO A 153 -6.30 17.87 -0.92
N TYR A 154 -5.27 17.58 -1.71
CA TYR A 154 -3.92 17.74 -1.23
C TYR A 154 -3.63 19.21 -0.88
N ASP A 155 -2.76 19.44 0.10
CA ASP A 155 -2.42 20.81 0.48
C ASP A 155 -1.76 21.53 -0.73
N ALA A 156 -2.29 22.69 -1.10
CA ALA A 156 -1.88 23.44 -2.28
C ALA A 156 -0.43 23.95 -2.19
N TYR A 157 0.21 23.87 -1.01
CA TYR A 157 1.60 24.27 -0.82
C TYR A 157 2.60 23.16 -1.18
N VAL A 158 2.51 22.55 -2.36
CA VAL A 158 3.53 21.60 -2.78
C VAL A 158 3.94 21.78 -4.23
N GLY A 159 4.93 22.65 -4.43
CA GLY A 159 5.65 22.80 -5.69
C GLY A 159 6.71 21.71 -5.96
N TRP A 160 6.70 20.59 -5.24
CA TRP A 160 7.76 19.56 -5.27
C TRP A 160 7.24 18.12 -5.31
N THR A 161 7.97 17.26 -6.00
CA THR A 161 7.70 15.82 -6.16
C THR A 161 8.64 14.98 -5.27
N PHE A 162 8.36 13.70 -5.03
CA PHE A 162 9.26 12.85 -4.22
C PHE A 162 10.70 12.78 -4.76
N PRO A 163 10.94 12.72 -6.09
CA PRO A 163 12.30 12.83 -6.64
C PRO A 163 13.00 14.16 -6.33
N ASP A 164 12.25 15.23 -6.10
CA ASP A 164 12.79 16.53 -5.69
C ASP A 164 13.38 16.52 -4.27
N LEU A 165 13.21 15.40 -3.57
CA LEU A 165 13.76 15.14 -2.25
C LEU A 165 15.06 14.35 -2.28
N LEU A 166 15.64 14.06 -3.45
CA LEU A 166 16.96 13.45 -3.50
C LEU A 166 18.05 14.51 -3.25
N PRO A 167 19.22 14.14 -2.70
CA PRO A 167 20.27 15.12 -2.33
C PRO A 167 20.72 16.03 -3.47
N GLU A 168 20.65 15.55 -4.72
CA GLU A 168 21.02 16.31 -5.92
C GLU A 168 19.86 17.12 -6.53
N ALA A 169 18.68 17.08 -5.93
CA ALA A 169 17.49 17.71 -6.49
C ALA A 169 17.28 19.15 -6.02
N LYS A 170 16.36 19.86 -6.69
CA LYS A 170 16.15 21.31 -6.57
C LYS A 170 15.96 21.82 -5.14
N TYR A 171 15.43 20.99 -4.25
CA TYR A 171 15.16 21.34 -2.85
C TYR A 171 16.21 20.84 -1.86
N GLY A 172 17.33 20.25 -2.33
CA GLY A 172 18.53 19.96 -1.51
C GLY A 172 18.38 18.87 -0.44
N SER A 173 17.35 18.01 -0.54
CA SER A 173 16.96 16.95 0.42
C SER A 173 17.15 17.27 1.91
N PRO A 174 16.22 18.01 2.51
CA PRO A 174 16.14 18.17 3.96
C PRO A 174 15.33 17.03 4.60
N MET A 175 15.32 15.83 3.98
CA MET A 175 14.58 14.68 4.49
C MET A 175 15.12 14.24 5.84
N ILE A 176 14.20 13.95 6.74
CA ILE A 176 14.54 13.40 8.04
C ILE A 176 14.55 11.88 7.92
N SER A 177 15.75 11.29 7.98
CA SER A 177 15.92 9.84 8.01
C SER A 177 15.59 9.28 9.38
N GLU A 178 14.91 8.14 9.38
CA GLU A 178 14.50 7.32 10.52
C GLU A 178 13.91 8.14 11.68
N PRO A 179 12.88 8.98 11.44
CA PRO A 179 12.32 9.88 12.44
C PRO A 179 11.84 9.17 13.71
N TRP A 180 11.45 7.90 13.60
CA TRP A 180 11.05 7.06 14.74
C TRP A 180 12.22 6.66 15.66
N ARG A 181 13.48 6.72 15.20
CA ARG A 181 14.65 6.46 16.05
C ARG A 181 15.03 7.68 16.90
N ASN A 182 14.70 8.88 16.43
CA ASN A 182 14.96 10.12 17.17
C ASN A 182 13.77 11.08 17.05
N PRO A 183 12.63 10.75 17.70
CA PRO A 183 11.40 11.55 17.64
C PRO A 183 11.59 13.02 18.07
N GLY A 184 12.62 13.31 18.87
CA GLY A 184 12.96 14.66 19.32
C GLY A 184 13.26 15.63 18.18
N ILE A 185 13.77 15.15 17.05
CA ILE A 185 14.09 16.00 15.88
C ILE A 185 12.84 16.60 15.22
N ILE A 186 11.70 15.93 15.39
CA ILE A 186 10.40 16.36 14.88
C ILE A 186 9.43 16.78 16.00
N LYS A 187 9.88 16.78 17.27
CA LYS A 187 9.09 17.15 18.46
C LYS A 187 7.75 16.41 18.54
N LYS A 188 7.76 15.13 18.17
CA LYS A 188 6.57 14.27 18.05
C LYS A 188 6.86 12.91 18.68
N THR A 189 5.94 12.36 19.45
CA THR A 189 6.02 10.97 19.95
C THR A 189 5.72 10.01 18.80
N LEU A 190 6.66 9.16 18.37
CA LEU A 190 6.40 8.18 17.31
C LEU A 190 6.47 6.76 17.90
N ASN A 191 5.51 5.91 17.57
CA ASN A 191 5.57 4.49 17.94
C ASN A 191 6.44 3.73 16.93
N PRO A 192 7.65 3.28 17.30
CA PRO A 192 8.56 2.66 16.34
C PRO A 192 8.18 1.21 15.97
N ASP A 193 7.19 0.58 16.60
CA ASP A 193 6.96 -0.87 16.49
C ASP A 193 6.72 -1.35 15.07
N ALA A 194 5.87 -0.67 14.30
CA ALA A 194 5.62 -1.04 12.91
C ALA A 194 6.89 -0.93 12.06
N ASN A 195 7.66 0.15 12.21
CA ASN A 195 8.95 0.31 11.51
C ASN A 195 9.97 -0.72 11.95
N ARG A 196 10.04 -1.04 13.26
CA ARG A 196 10.91 -2.06 13.83
C ARG A 196 10.61 -3.41 13.18
N VAL A 197 9.36 -3.84 13.22
CA VAL A 197 8.94 -5.14 12.68
C VAL A 197 9.09 -5.21 11.16
N LEU A 198 8.72 -4.16 10.43
CA LEU A 198 8.65 -4.19 8.96
C LEU A 198 9.95 -3.80 8.26
N TYR A 199 10.88 -3.06 8.89
CA TYR A 199 12.13 -2.61 8.26
C TYR A 199 13.41 -3.24 8.81
N GLU A 200 13.37 -3.93 9.96
CA GLU A 200 14.57 -4.52 10.54
C GLU A 200 15.23 -5.58 9.65
N GLN A 201 16.55 -5.71 9.79
CA GLN A 201 17.37 -6.54 8.90
C GLN A 201 16.96 -8.03 8.87
N GLY A 202 16.31 -8.53 9.93
CA GLY A 202 15.81 -9.90 9.99
C GLY A 202 14.58 -10.19 9.12
N ASN A 203 13.88 -9.16 8.65
CA ASN A 203 12.59 -9.28 7.95
C ASN A 203 12.67 -8.70 6.52
N GLN A 204 13.63 -9.16 5.70
CA GLN A 204 13.83 -8.63 4.34
C GLN A 204 12.60 -8.77 3.44
N ASP A 205 11.87 -9.88 3.57
CA ASP A 205 10.65 -10.11 2.81
C ASP A 205 9.54 -9.13 3.21
N ALA A 206 9.31 -8.92 4.52
CA ALA A 206 8.38 -7.91 5.01
C ALA A 206 8.74 -6.51 4.51
N LYS A 207 10.04 -6.16 4.59
CA LYS A 207 10.60 -4.89 4.11
C LYS A 207 10.32 -4.68 2.63
N GLN A 208 10.55 -5.71 1.80
CA GLN A 208 10.31 -5.60 0.36
C GLN A 208 8.82 -5.37 0.06
N LYS A 209 7.94 -6.17 0.68
CA LYS A 209 6.48 -6.06 0.50
C LYS A 209 5.96 -4.68 0.89
N ILE A 210 6.36 -4.17 2.05
CA ILE A 210 5.91 -2.86 2.50
C ILE A 210 6.43 -1.72 1.61
N ILE A 211 7.65 -1.82 1.07
CA ILE A 211 8.18 -0.83 0.11
C ILE A 211 7.35 -0.83 -1.18
N GLU A 212 6.96 -2.00 -1.68
CA GLU A 212 6.10 -2.11 -2.87
C GLU A 212 4.71 -1.53 -2.62
N GLN A 213 4.13 -1.78 -1.45
CA GLN A 213 2.86 -1.20 -1.04
C GLN A 213 2.92 0.33 -0.87
N ILE A 214 4.04 0.88 -0.37
CA ILE A 214 4.28 2.34 -0.31
C ILE A 214 4.31 2.92 -1.73
N LYS A 215 5.11 2.33 -2.62
CA LYS A 215 5.24 2.79 -4.01
C LYS A 215 3.89 2.78 -4.72
N LEU A 216 3.15 1.67 -4.61
CA LEU A 216 1.84 1.54 -5.24
C LEU A 216 0.82 2.51 -4.64
N GLY A 217 0.81 2.68 -3.32
CA GLY A 217 -0.12 3.60 -2.65
C GLY A 217 0.08 5.04 -3.11
N ILE A 218 1.33 5.50 -3.20
CA ILE A 218 1.65 6.83 -3.76
C ILE A 218 1.23 6.92 -5.23
N GLN A 219 1.52 5.92 -6.06
CA GLN A 219 1.16 5.94 -7.48
C GLN A 219 -0.36 6.06 -7.69
N LEU A 220 -1.16 5.37 -6.87
CA LEU A 220 -2.62 5.36 -6.99
C LEU A 220 -3.27 6.65 -6.48
N ILE A 221 -2.79 7.20 -5.37
CA ILE A 221 -3.46 8.31 -4.67
C ILE A 221 -2.81 9.65 -4.99
N HIS A 222 -1.50 9.67 -5.21
CA HIS A 222 -0.69 10.87 -5.46
C HIS A 222 0.25 10.70 -6.67
N PRO A 223 -0.25 10.33 -7.87
CA PRO A 223 0.56 10.20 -9.08
C PRO A 223 1.33 11.48 -9.43
N GLU A 224 0.80 12.65 -9.07
CA GLU A 224 1.45 13.95 -9.25
C GLU A 224 2.75 14.08 -8.45
N LEU A 225 2.90 13.33 -7.34
CA LEU A 225 4.09 13.35 -6.50
C LEU A 225 5.17 12.35 -6.97
N VAL A 226 4.86 11.46 -7.92
CA VAL A 226 5.81 10.46 -8.41
C VAL A 226 6.97 11.13 -9.16
N GLY A 227 6.70 12.18 -9.93
CA GLY A 227 7.73 12.87 -10.72
C GLY A 227 8.43 11.92 -11.72
N ASP A 228 9.76 11.96 -11.76
CA ASP A 228 10.59 11.00 -12.51
C ASP A 228 10.49 9.57 -11.91
N PRO A 229 9.91 8.59 -12.64
CA PRO A 229 9.71 7.23 -12.13
C PRO A 229 11.01 6.47 -11.83
N ALA A 230 12.11 6.75 -12.54
CA ALA A 230 13.38 6.08 -12.30
C ALA A 230 13.96 6.54 -10.96
N LYS A 231 13.94 7.86 -10.71
CA LYS A 231 14.37 8.43 -9.43
C LYS A 231 13.45 8.03 -8.28
N PHE A 232 12.13 8.03 -8.48
CA PHE A 232 11.15 7.58 -7.50
C PHE A 232 11.43 6.15 -7.00
N ASN A 233 11.80 5.25 -7.91
CA ASN A 233 12.09 3.86 -7.57
C ASN A 233 13.39 3.65 -6.79
N GLN A 234 14.32 4.60 -6.86
CA GLN A 234 15.60 4.58 -6.14
C GLN A 234 15.49 5.12 -4.71
N ILE A 235 14.37 5.75 -4.34
CA ILE A 235 14.18 6.28 -2.98
C ILE A 235 14.20 5.12 -1.98
N PRO A 236 15.06 5.17 -0.94
CA PRO A 236 15.05 4.20 0.15
C PRO A 236 13.89 4.51 1.10
N TRP A 237 12.67 4.15 0.69
CA TRP A 237 11.42 4.47 1.41
C TRP A 237 11.46 4.04 2.87
N GLU A 238 12.10 2.92 3.18
CA GLU A 238 12.25 2.40 4.53
C GLU A 238 13.04 3.32 5.47
N LYS A 239 13.82 4.25 4.93
CA LYS A 239 14.55 5.23 5.72
C LYS A 239 13.71 6.44 6.07
N TYR A 240 12.66 6.73 5.32
CA TYR A 240 11.95 8.01 5.44
C TYR A 240 10.50 7.86 5.89
N VAL A 241 9.82 6.77 5.51
CA VAL A 241 8.42 6.55 5.84
C VAL A 241 8.29 5.99 7.24
N HIS A 242 7.82 6.81 8.18
CA HIS A 242 7.32 6.27 9.43
C HIS A 242 5.96 5.64 9.20
N ILE A 243 5.75 4.42 9.67
CA ILE A 243 4.48 3.71 9.50
C ILE A 243 3.65 3.98 10.75
N TYR A 244 2.58 4.76 10.60
CA TYR A 244 1.60 4.93 11.67
C TYR A 244 0.68 3.72 11.77
N GLN A 245 0.24 3.23 10.61
CA GLN A 245 -0.68 2.13 10.49
C GLN A 245 -0.23 1.24 9.33
N PRO A 246 0.15 -0.02 9.58
CA PRO A 246 0.52 -0.94 8.51
C PRO A 246 -0.72 -1.30 7.66
N PRO A 247 -0.58 -1.47 6.34
CA PRO A 247 -1.64 -2.06 5.52
C PRO A 247 -1.77 -3.56 5.78
N THR A 248 -2.96 -4.10 5.51
CA THR A 248 -3.23 -5.55 5.51
C THR A 248 -3.55 -6.04 4.11
N TYR A 249 -4.19 -7.21 3.97
CA TYR A 249 -4.55 -7.74 2.66
C TYR A 249 -5.53 -6.80 1.95
N SER A 250 -6.55 -6.36 2.69
CA SER A 250 -7.66 -5.57 2.16
C SER A 250 -7.70 -4.13 2.68
N SER A 251 -6.88 -3.78 3.68
CA SER A 251 -6.86 -2.44 4.26
C SER A 251 -5.63 -1.62 3.87
N TRP A 252 -5.87 -0.33 3.63
CA TRP A 252 -4.87 0.69 3.40
C TRP A 252 -4.18 1.03 4.71
N GLY A 253 -2.87 1.17 4.64
CA GLY A 253 -2.04 1.71 5.69
C GLY A 253 -1.80 3.20 5.49
N MET A 254 -1.16 3.80 6.47
CA MET A 254 -0.74 5.18 6.40
C MET A 254 0.64 5.33 7.05
N GLY A 255 1.51 6.02 6.33
CA GLY A 255 2.78 6.49 6.83
C GLY A 255 2.94 8.00 6.69
N CYS A 256 4.11 8.49 7.07
CA CYS A 256 4.45 9.89 7.00
C CYS A 256 5.95 10.07 6.71
N ILE A 257 6.29 11.07 5.91
CA ILE A 257 7.66 11.54 5.69
C ILE A 257 7.76 12.96 6.23
N TRP A 258 8.89 13.31 6.82
CA TRP A 258 9.18 14.67 7.29
C TRP A 258 10.38 15.25 6.60
N HIS A 259 10.35 16.57 6.52
CA HIS A 259 11.44 17.37 6.02
C HIS A 259 11.46 18.72 6.70
N LYS A 260 12.56 19.45 6.55
CA LYS A 260 12.66 20.84 6.94
C LYS A 260 12.69 21.72 5.71
N ASP A 261 12.07 22.88 5.72
CA ASP A 261 12.31 23.83 4.63
C ASP A 261 13.77 24.29 4.66
N ALA A 262 14.38 24.47 3.49
CA ALA A 262 15.79 24.86 3.38
C ALA A 262 16.03 26.32 3.80
N ASP A 263 15.02 27.19 3.64
CA ASP A 263 15.13 28.63 3.86
C ASP A 263 14.87 29.02 5.31
N ASP A 264 13.88 28.42 5.99
CA ASP A 264 13.50 28.78 7.36
C ASP A 264 13.62 27.63 8.39
N GLY A 265 13.97 26.42 7.95
CA GLY A 265 14.11 25.25 8.82
C GLY A 265 12.79 24.72 9.40
N GLN A 266 11.64 25.23 8.94
CA GLN A 266 10.32 24.82 9.41
C GLN A 266 10.08 23.35 9.10
N LEU A 267 9.56 22.62 10.09
CA LEU A 267 9.22 21.21 9.94
C LEU A 267 7.93 21.05 9.15
N TRP A 268 8.01 20.29 8.07
CA TRP A 268 6.90 19.95 7.20
C TRP A 268 6.79 18.43 7.05
N TYR A 269 5.61 17.96 6.68
CA TYR A 269 5.38 16.53 6.52
C TYR A 269 4.46 16.22 5.36
N LYS A 270 4.56 14.99 4.85
CA LYS A 270 3.66 14.42 3.87
C LYS A 270 3.12 13.09 4.36
N THR A 271 1.81 12.95 4.34
CA THR A 271 1.17 11.65 4.51
C THR A 271 1.47 10.76 3.31
N ILE A 272 1.74 9.49 3.58
CA ILE A 272 2.03 8.46 2.60
C ILE A 272 0.93 7.40 2.68
N PRO A 273 0.04 7.31 1.70
CA PRO A 273 -0.90 6.20 1.63
C PRO A 273 -0.13 4.92 1.29
N ILE A 274 -0.44 3.83 1.99
CA ILE A 274 0.23 2.54 1.79
C ILE A 274 -0.82 1.53 1.30
N ALA A 275 -0.61 0.98 0.10
CA ALA A 275 -1.62 0.15 -0.55
C ALA A 275 -1.88 -1.18 0.18
N PRO A 276 -3.13 -1.67 0.19
CA PRO A 276 -3.43 -3.05 0.58
C PRO A 276 -2.63 -4.06 -0.26
N TYR A 277 -2.24 -5.17 0.35
CA TYR A 277 -1.45 -6.19 -0.33
C TYR A 277 -2.18 -6.81 -1.53
N GLN A 278 -3.51 -6.94 -1.49
CA GLN A 278 -4.30 -7.44 -2.61
C GLN A 278 -4.08 -6.64 -3.91
N LEU A 279 -3.81 -5.33 -3.81
CA LEU A 279 -3.54 -4.49 -4.97
C LEU A 279 -2.15 -4.77 -5.54
N VAL A 280 -1.17 -5.00 -4.67
CA VAL A 280 0.20 -5.37 -5.07
C VAL A 280 0.20 -6.76 -5.72
N GLU A 281 -0.46 -7.74 -5.12
CA GLU A 281 -0.62 -9.09 -5.68
C GLU A 281 -1.29 -9.04 -7.07
N SER A 282 -2.36 -8.26 -7.21
CA SER A 282 -3.05 -8.11 -8.50
C SER A 282 -2.23 -7.41 -9.57
N LYS A 283 -1.24 -6.58 -9.18
CA LYS A 283 -0.33 -5.89 -10.12
C LYS A 283 0.63 -6.87 -10.79
N TYR A 284 1.07 -7.91 -10.08
CA TYR A 284 2.07 -8.85 -10.59
C TYR A 284 1.46 -10.11 -11.21
N GLY A 285 0.12 -10.21 -11.24
CA GLY A 285 -0.59 -11.38 -11.76
C GLY A 285 -0.54 -12.54 -10.76
N ILE A 286 -1.60 -13.35 -10.75
CA ILE A 286 -1.58 -14.61 -10.00
C ILE A 286 -0.83 -15.63 -10.86
N ILE A 287 0.33 -16.11 -10.38
CA ILE A 287 0.93 -17.36 -10.85
C ILE A 287 0.39 -18.46 -9.93
N THR A 288 -0.61 -19.18 -10.40
CA THR A 288 -1.08 -20.39 -9.71
C THR A 288 -0.24 -21.57 -10.16
N LEU A 289 0.54 -22.13 -9.24
CA LEU A 289 1.20 -23.42 -9.42
C LEU A 289 0.26 -24.51 -8.89
N GLY A 290 -0.25 -25.34 -9.80
CA GLY A 290 -1.03 -26.53 -9.47
C GLY A 290 -0.33 -27.79 -9.95
N PHE A 291 -0.64 -28.93 -9.36
CA PHE A 291 -0.47 -30.20 -10.05
C PHE A 291 -1.84 -30.60 -10.59
N LEU A 292 -1.89 -31.17 -11.79
CA LEU A 292 -3.08 -31.90 -12.22
C LEU A 292 -3.34 -33.06 -11.26
N ASP A 293 -4.58 -33.56 -11.21
CA ASP A 293 -5.00 -34.68 -10.36
C ASP A 293 -4.15 -35.95 -10.54
N ASP A 294 -3.31 -36.02 -11.57
CA ASP A 294 -2.38 -37.12 -11.83
C ASP A 294 -1.07 -37.06 -11.03
N GLY A 295 -0.78 -35.95 -10.33
CA GLY A 295 0.43 -35.75 -9.53
C GLY A 295 1.73 -35.78 -10.32
N LYS A 296 1.67 -35.73 -11.66
CA LYS A 296 2.82 -35.87 -12.57
C LYS A 296 3.03 -34.65 -13.44
N VAL A 297 1.98 -33.86 -13.66
CA VAL A 297 2.05 -32.63 -14.45
C VAL A 297 1.86 -31.43 -13.53
N GLY A 298 2.91 -30.63 -13.40
CA GLY A 298 2.81 -29.28 -12.84
C GLY A 298 2.19 -28.34 -13.87
N THR A 299 1.08 -27.70 -13.54
CA THR A 299 0.47 -26.63 -14.33
C THR A 299 0.89 -25.29 -13.74
N ILE A 300 1.44 -24.43 -14.59
CA ILE A 300 1.64 -23.02 -14.29
C ILE A 300 0.49 -22.27 -14.96
N ASP A 301 -0.51 -21.88 -14.18
CA ASP A 301 -1.54 -20.96 -14.64
C ASP A 301 -1.03 -19.55 -14.42
N ILE A 302 -0.51 -18.94 -15.49
CA ILE A 302 -0.20 -17.52 -15.56
C ILE A 302 -1.49 -16.82 -16.00
N LEU A 303 -2.22 -16.24 -15.05
CA LEU A 303 -3.37 -15.39 -15.37
C LEU A 303 -2.85 -13.99 -15.70
N GLU A 304 -2.45 -13.77 -16.96
CA GLU A 304 -1.92 -12.47 -17.40
C GLU A 304 -2.85 -11.75 -18.39
N SER A 305 -3.23 -10.53 -18.01
CA SER A 305 -3.67 -9.49 -18.93
C SER A 305 -2.47 -8.57 -19.22
N VAL A 306 -1.73 -8.78 -20.32
CA VAL A 306 -0.71 -7.81 -20.77
C VAL A 306 -0.68 -7.77 -22.30
N ASP A 307 -0.59 -6.55 -22.85
CA ASP A 307 -0.41 -6.24 -24.27
C ASP A 307 0.83 -6.94 -24.87
N SER A 308 0.72 -7.36 -26.13
CA SER A 308 1.54 -8.38 -26.78
C SER A 308 3.02 -8.04 -26.93
N LYS A 309 3.40 -6.77 -26.80
CA LYS A 309 4.81 -6.34 -26.89
C LYS A 309 5.60 -6.52 -25.60
N ASN A 310 4.95 -6.52 -24.44
CA ASN A 310 5.60 -6.81 -23.18
C ASN A 310 5.67 -8.32 -22.91
N GLN A 311 4.86 -9.12 -23.63
CA GLN A 311 4.87 -10.59 -23.57
C GLN A 311 6.24 -11.16 -23.94
N GLU A 312 6.86 -10.77 -25.07
CA GLU A 312 8.16 -11.34 -25.47
C GLU A 312 9.29 -11.01 -24.48
N ARG A 313 9.24 -9.84 -23.83
CA ARG A 313 10.27 -9.41 -22.88
C ARG A 313 10.10 -10.09 -21.52
N LEU A 314 8.87 -10.19 -21.01
CA LEU A 314 8.54 -10.93 -19.80
C LEU A 314 8.77 -12.43 -19.98
N LEU A 315 8.33 -13.02 -21.10
CA LEU A 315 8.59 -14.44 -21.40
C LEU A 315 10.09 -14.73 -21.46
N LYS A 316 10.91 -13.81 -21.97
CA LYS A 316 12.36 -13.99 -22.00
C LYS A 316 12.99 -13.93 -20.61
N THR A 317 12.64 -12.94 -19.79
CA THR A 317 13.16 -12.79 -18.42
C THR A 317 12.64 -13.86 -17.46
N ILE A 318 11.35 -14.19 -17.53
CA ILE A 318 10.74 -15.31 -16.80
C ILE A 318 11.38 -16.62 -17.28
N SER A 319 11.62 -16.82 -18.58
CA SER A 319 12.27 -18.07 -19.04
C SER A 319 13.67 -18.25 -18.49
N GLU A 320 14.44 -17.19 -18.24
CA GLU A 320 15.80 -17.34 -17.74
C GLU A 320 15.81 -17.63 -16.22
N ASP A 321 15.07 -16.84 -15.43
CA ASP A 321 15.04 -17.00 -13.97
C ASP A 321 14.15 -18.16 -13.50
N VAL A 322 13.00 -18.39 -14.15
CA VAL A 322 12.09 -19.50 -13.82
C VAL A 322 12.61 -20.82 -14.33
N VAL A 323 13.35 -20.89 -15.45
CA VAL A 323 14.03 -22.14 -15.82
C VAL A 323 15.10 -22.49 -14.81
N VAL A 324 15.84 -21.51 -14.28
CA VAL A 324 16.85 -21.75 -13.23
C VAL A 324 16.20 -22.17 -11.91
N GLN A 325 15.09 -21.54 -11.52
CA GLN A 325 14.36 -21.93 -10.30
C GLN A 325 13.62 -23.26 -10.44
N LEU A 326 13.05 -23.55 -11.62
CA LEU A 326 12.42 -24.85 -11.90
C LEU A 326 13.48 -25.94 -12.04
N SER A 327 14.63 -25.68 -12.66
CA SER A 327 15.70 -26.68 -12.77
C SER A 327 16.24 -27.04 -11.39
N SER A 328 16.48 -26.05 -10.53
CA SER A 328 16.91 -26.28 -9.15
C SER A 328 15.83 -26.96 -8.30
N PHE A 329 14.54 -26.61 -8.49
CA PHE A 329 13.43 -27.33 -7.86
C PHE A 329 13.34 -28.79 -8.34
N TRP A 330 13.43 -29.04 -9.64
CA TRP A 330 13.39 -30.39 -10.22
C TRP A 330 14.60 -31.22 -9.80
N GLU A 331 15.80 -30.64 -9.75
CA GLU A 331 16.99 -31.31 -9.21
C GLU A 331 16.79 -31.72 -7.75
N GLN A 332 16.28 -30.82 -6.91
CA GLN A 332 15.98 -31.13 -5.51
C GLN A 332 14.88 -32.20 -5.38
N PHE A 333 13.81 -32.09 -6.16
CA PHE A 333 12.70 -33.04 -6.17
C PHE A 333 13.17 -34.45 -6.60
N LEU A 334 13.94 -34.55 -7.68
CA LEU A 334 14.48 -35.80 -8.19
C LEU A 334 15.48 -36.42 -7.21
N GLN A 335 16.30 -35.60 -6.54
CA GLN A 335 17.26 -36.05 -5.54
C GLN A 335 16.56 -36.60 -4.28
N VAL A 336 15.47 -35.98 -3.84
CA VAL A 336 14.63 -36.46 -2.71
C VAL A 336 13.92 -37.77 -3.06
N HIS A 337 13.59 -37.99 -4.33
CA HIS A 337 12.83 -39.16 -4.77
C HIS A 337 13.65 -40.26 -5.48
N GLY A 338 14.98 -40.11 -5.56
CA GLY A 338 15.89 -41.12 -6.12
C GLY A 338 15.69 -41.38 -7.62
N LEU A 339 15.21 -40.39 -8.37
CA LEU A 339 14.96 -40.47 -9.81
C LEU A 339 16.14 -39.87 -10.58
N GLN A 340 16.64 -40.57 -11.60
CA GLN A 340 17.66 -40.03 -12.53
C GLN A 340 17.00 -39.54 -13.82
N LEU A 341 17.45 -38.37 -14.30
CA LEU A 341 17.12 -37.87 -15.64
C LEU A 341 17.81 -38.74 -16.70
N TRP A 342 17.06 -39.15 -17.73
CA TRP A 342 17.60 -39.77 -18.95
C TRP A 342 17.93 -38.71 -19.99
#